data_AF-A0A2G6GVZ2-F1
#
_entry.id   AF-A0A2G6GVZ2-F1
#
_cell.length_a   1.000
_cell.length_b   1.000
_cell.length_c   1.000
_cell.angle_alpha   90.00
_cell.angle_beta   90.00
_cell.angle_gamma   90.00
#
_symmetry.space_group_name_H-M   'P 1'
#
loop_
_entity.id
_entity.type
_entity.pdbx_description
1 polymer ?
#
loop_
_entity_poly.entity_id
_entity_poly.type
_entity_poly.pdbx_seq_one_letter_code
_entity_poly.pdbx_strand_id
1 'polypeptide(L)'
;MDKHTDPLSREELAQLTTAYLQKPQGDDKRHWRSALRRLVAELKEQLQSTEQGRRSRAYRNSGEDLERTGCILKALLDCAATDLELKVFYYPASKGEERQIKRMDYRLAGQLVLRLSHYGPHFRPFFGGSYTQDDLIFSLDLLQLLLPRYARFCLEGALALGEKKHEKVKEEKIRNVATGSVGVMAQSLLAAKGYAHHLSSEQKSEVLQVRLSERQRAEFRLPYSSFVQKAGHLLPTLDMLENLLRESPFPVGVGYIRQISWGNTQHRELSYHEGDNNPTIQGHQLETFKRLEELFQPNPMSYLRYLPRYTKEQLDQLAGQTLPGLEQSVESRSYRGVPTIAYSQQGECFLRVTEDSIRLRSWYGWRIIMSYDPRSYRFMHSKQQVLPLPPFEWLQEMIPRLANFALERARLPISPLQQDIQHRRHVQQELKRIIPPMMEAAGEKYALELPDSWADYPARLHVYVNTRRAITLHISYTQADGIAERVEQALQLARSTMAKAPMAFQLHYSESDKTIWTEP
;
A
#
# COMPACT_ATOMS: atom_id res chain seq x y z
N MET A 1 -31.34 19.29 11.38
CA MET A 1 -32.42 18.30 11.19
C MET A 1 -33.49 18.66 12.22
N ASP A 2 -34.74 18.74 11.77
CA ASP A 2 -35.81 19.45 12.48
C ASP A 2 -35.97 19.00 13.94
N LYS A 3 -35.98 19.98 14.84
CA LYS A 3 -36.15 19.77 16.29
C LYS A 3 -37.61 19.40 16.68
N HIS A 4 -38.45 19.01 15.71
CA HIS A 4 -39.91 18.93 15.90
C HIS A 4 -40.59 17.71 15.25
N THR A 5 -39.87 16.63 14.93
CA THR A 5 -40.56 15.34 14.75
C THR A 5 -40.93 14.80 16.13
N ASP A 6 -42.24 14.74 16.39
CA ASP A 6 -42.78 14.04 17.57
C ASP A 6 -42.20 12.62 17.65
N PRO A 7 -41.89 12.12 18.86
CA PRO A 7 -41.42 10.76 19.02
C PRO A 7 -42.45 9.79 18.46
N LEU A 8 -41.99 8.88 17.60
CA LEU A 8 -42.84 7.80 17.08
C LEU A 8 -43.47 7.04 18.24
N SER A 9 -44.75 6.67 18.07
CA SER A 9 -45.45 5.85 19.04
C SER A 9 -44.76 4.50 19.22
N ARG A 10 -44.97 3.87 20.38
CA ARG A 10 -44.42 2.54 20.69
C ARG A 10 -44.81 1.48 19.64
N GLU A 11 -45.97 1.65 19.00
CA GLU A 11 -46.47 0.75 17.94
C GLU A 11 -45.77 0.98 16.58
N GLU A 12 -45.61 2.24 16.13
CA GLU A 12 -44.85 2.56 14.91
C GLU A 12 -43.40 2.09 15.02
N LEU A 13 -42.82 2.25 16.21
CA LEU A 13 -41.49 1.77 16.55
C LEU A 13 -41.39 0.25 16.44
N ALA A 14 -42.37 -0.48 16.97
CA ALA A 14 -42.42 -1.94 16.90
C ALA A 14 -42.58 -2.44 15.45
N GLN A 15 -43.41 -1.76 14.64
CA GLN A 15 -43.64 -2.10 13.24
C GLN A 15 -42.39 -1.86 12.38
N LEU A 16 -41.74 -0.69 12.51
CA LEU A 16 -40.46 -0.41 11.87
C LEU A 16 -39.41 -1.44 12.28
N THR A 17 -39.27 -1.67 13.58
CA THR A 17 -38.31 -2.63 14.13
C THR A 17 -38.51 -4.03 13.53
N THR A 18 -39.75 -4.52 13.46
CA THR A 18 -40.06 -5.84 12.90
C THR A 18 -39.75 -5.94 11.40
N ALA A 19 -40.02 -4.88 10.62
CA ALA A 19 -39.76 -4.84 9.19
C ALA A 19 -38.25 -4.88 8.82
N TYR A 20 -37.38 -4.34 9.68
CA TYR A 20 -35.92 -4.35 9.43
C TYR A 20 -35.20 -5.60 9.99
N LEU A 21 -35.83 -6.36 10.90
CA LEU A 21 -35.20 -7.46 11.63
C LEU A 21 -35.12 -8.81 10.90
N GLN A 22 -35.80 -8.98 9.76
CA GLN A 22 -35.90 -10.29 9.11
C GLN A 22 -34.64 -10.78 8.35
N LYS A 23 -33.56 -9.99 8.25
CA LYS A 23 -32.13 -10.40 8.03
C LYS A 23 -31.30 -9.20 7.51
N PRO A 24 -30.43 -8.57 8.32
CA PRO A 24 -29.54 -7.51 7.83
C PRO A 24 -28.42 -8.06 6.94
N GLN A 25 -28.22 -7.44 5.78
CA GLN A 25 -27.10 -7.70 4.88
C GLN A 25 -25.90 -6.77 5.20
N GLY A 26 -24.70 -7.12 4.72
CA GLY A 26 -23.42 -6.61 5.22
C GLY A 26 -23.23 -5.08 5.28
N ASP A 27 -23.84 -4.32 4.37
CA ASP A 27 -23.72 -2.85 4.32
C ASP A 27 -24.40 -2.13 5.49
N ASP A 28 -25.51 -2.69 5.99
CA ASP A 28 -26.28 -2.09 7.08
C ASP A 28 -25.43 -2.03 8.35
N LYS A 29 -24.60 -3.06 8.58
CA LYS A 29 -23.67 -3.12 9.72
C LYS A 29 -22.63 -2.00 9.70
N ARG A 30 -22.08 -1.66 8.52
CA ARG A 30 -21.08 -0.58 8.38
C ARG A 30 -21.70 0.78 8.67
N HIS A 31 -22.94 1.00 8.22
CA HIS A 31 -23.65 2.24 8.50
C HIS A 31 -23.87 2.44 10.01
N TRP A 32 -24.35 1.41 10.71
CA TRP A 32 -24.54 1.46 12.16
C TRP A 32 -23.24 1.67 12.94
N ARG A 33 -22.13 1.05 12.53
CA ARG A 33 -20.80 1.32 13.12
C ARG A 33 -20.42 2.79 13.02
N SER A 34 -20.57 3.37 11.83
CA SER A 34 -20.25 4.78 11.60
C SER A 34 -21.18 5.71 12.39
N ALA A 35 -22.47 5.41 12.47
CA ALA A 35 -23.42 6.19 13.25
C ALA A 35 -23.12 6.12 14.75
N LEU A 36 -22.89 4.92 15.29
CA LEU A 36 -22.55 4.72 16.71
C LEU A 36 -21.24 5.43 17.07
N ARG A 37 -20.20 5.36 16.21
CA ARG A 37 -18.94 6.07 16.44
C ARG A 37 -19.11 7.59 16.48
N ARG A 38 -19.98 8.14 15.63
CA ARG A 38 -20.31 9.57 15.65
C ARG A 38 -21.03 9.97 16.94
N LEU A 39 -22.05 9.22 17.35
CA LEU A 39 -22.73 9.45 18.62
C LEU A 39 -21.76 9.39 19.81
N VAL A 40 -20.89 8.38 19.84
CA VAL A 40 -19.87 8.25 20.89
C VAL A 40 -18.89 9.43 20.88
N ALA A 41 -18.46 9.90 19.71
CA ALA A 41 -17.59 11.07 19.61
C ALA A 41 -18.27 12.34 20.15
N GLU A 42 -19.54 12.56 19.79
CA GLU A 42 -20.35 13.67 20.30
C GLU A 42 -20.52 13.62 21.83
N LEU A 43 -20.85 12.44 22.37
CA LEU A 43 -20.97 12.25 23.82
C LEU A 43 -19.64 12.44 24.55
N LYS A 44 -18.52 12.03 23.93
CA LYS A 44 -17.18 12.26 24.47
C LYS A 44 -16.81 13.74 24.48
N GLU A 45 -17.19 14.50 23.46
CA GLU A 45 -17.01 15.95 23.43
C GLU A 45 -17.81 16.61 24.56
N GLN A 46 -19.04 16.15 24.81
CA GLN A 46 -19.85 16.58 25.97
C GLN A 46 -19.16 16.27 27.30
N LEU A 47 -18.54 15.09 27.44
CA LEU A 47 -17.77 14.70 28.64
C LEU A 47 -16.43 15.44 28.81
N GLN A 48 -15.75 15.80 27.71
CA GLN A 48 -14.46 16.51 27.76
C GLN A 48 -14.60 17.95 28.28
N SER A 49 -15.82 18.50 28.27
CA SER A 49 -16.13 19.74 29.00
C SER A 49 -16.07 19.58 30.52
N THR A 50 -16.03 18.34 31.03
CA THR A 50 -16.19 18.01 32.46
C THR A 50 -15.08 17.14 33.05
N GLU A 51 -14.33 16.36 32.26
CA GLU A 51 -13.22 15.52 32.74
C GLU A 51 -11.93 15.68 31.89
N GLN A 52 -11.08 16.64 32.24
CA GLN A 52 -9.66 16.61 31.87
C GLN A 52 -8.91 15.72 32.89
N GLY A 53 -8.62 14.45 32.56
CA GLY A 53 -7.60 13.72 33.34
C GLY A 53 -7.59 12.19 33.31
N ARG A 54 -8.65 11.49 32.90
CA ARG A 54 -8.67 10.02 32.96
C ARG A 54 -8.19 9.39 31.65
N ARG A 55 -6.95 8.89 31.64
CA ARG A 55 -6.41 8.07 30.54
C ARG A 55 -7.24 6.78 30.40
N SER A 56 -7.63 6.46 29.17
CA SER A 56 -8.32 5.20 28.86
C SER A 56 -7.38 4.01 29.11
N ARG A 57 -7.78 3.09 30.01
CA ARG A 57 -7.10 1.81 30.28
C ARG A 57 -7.77 0.73 29.44
N ALA A 58 -6.99 -0.07 28.73
CA ALA A 58 -7.49 -1.24 27.98
C ALA A 58 -8.11 -2.27 28.94
N TYR A 59 -9.27 -2.81 28.60
CA TYR A 59 -9.98 -3.83 29.37
C TYR A 59 -9.26 -5.18 29.25
N ARG A 60 -8.87 -5.81 30.36
CA ARG A 60 -8.02 -7.03 30.33
C ARG A 60 -8.72 -8.29 30.84
N ASN A 61 -10.05 -8.25 31.04
CA ASN A 61 -10.81 -9.37 31.63
C ASN A 61 -10.19 -9.87 32.96
N SER A 62 -9.61 -8.97 33.76
CA SER A 62 -9.02 -9.32 35.06
C SER A 62 -10.10 -9.34 36.16
N GLY A 63 -9.82 -9.93 37.34
CA GLY A 63 -10.73 -9.90 38.49
C GLY A 63 -11.14 -8.47 38.90
N GLU A 64 -10.19 -7.54 38.84
CA GLU A 64 -10.40 -6.10 39.06
C GLU A 64 -11.37 -5.50 38.01
N ASP A 65 -11.24 -5.89 36.74
CA ASP A 65 -12.14 -5.46 35.67
C ASP A 65 -13.56 -6.01 35.86
N LEU A 66 -13.70 -7.24 36.38
CA LEU A 66 -14.99 -7.87 36.66
C LEU A 66 -15.73 -7.19 37.82
N GLU A 67 -15.04 -6.88 38.92
CA GLU A 67 -15.61 -6.15 40.05
C GLU A 67 -16.04 -4.75 39.64
N ARG A 68 -15.19 -4.03 38.90
CA ARG A 68 -15.51 -2.72 38.34
C ARG A 68 -16.74 -2.77 37.43
N THR A 69 -16.83 -3.80 36.59
CA THR A 69 -17.99 -4.00 35.71
C THR A 69 -19.26 -4.27 36.52
N GLY A 70 -19.17 -5.02 37.62
CA GLY A 70 -20.26 -5.21 38.56
C GLY A 70 -20.76 -3.89 39.17
N CYS A 71 -19.84 -3.02 39.60
CA CYS A 71 -20.17 -1.67 40.07
C CYS A 71 -20.86 -0.82 39.00
N ILE A 72 -20.33 -0.84 37.77
CA ILE A 72 -20.92 -0.11 36.63
C ILE A 72 -22.35 -0.61 36.39
N LEU A 73 -22.56 -1.93 36.28
CA LEU A 73 -23.89 -2.48 36.06
C LEU A 73 -24.85 -2.10 37.18
N LYS A 74 -24.42 -2.19 38.45
CA LYS A 74 -25.25 -1.76 39.58
C LYS A 74 -25.65 -0.29 39.47
N ALA A 75 -24.71 0.59 39.15
CA ALA A 75 -24.97 2.03 38.96
C ALA A 75 -25.90 2.33 37.76
N LEU A 76 -25.95 1.44 36.76
CA LEU A 76 -26.83 1.59 35.61
C LEU A 76 -28.26 1.12 35.85
N LEU A 77 -28.55 0.41 36.96
CA LEU A 77 -29.94 0.09 37.35
C LEU A 77 -30.78 1.35 37.57
N ASP A 78 -30.15 2.38 38.13
CA ASP A 78 -30.80 3.65 38.47
C ASP A 78 -30.81 4.63 37.29
N CYS A 79 -30.21 4.27 36.15
CA CYS A 79 -30.20 5.09 34.96
C CYS A 79 -31.54 4.97 34.22
N ALA A 80 -32.29 6.07 34.15
CA ALA A 80 -33.57 6.11 33.46
C ALA A 80 -33.39 5.94 31.93
N ALA A 81 -33.70 4.74 31.43
CA ALA A 81 -33.88 4.47 30.01
C ALA A 81 -35.37 4.23 29.74
N THR A 82 -36.18 5.29 29.85
CA THR A 82 -37.66 5.24 29.82
C THR A 82 -38.23 4.54 28.59
N ASP A 83 -37.49 4.58 27.48
CA ASP A 83 -37.90 4.04 26.20
C ASP A 83 -37.44 2.58 26.00
N LEU A 84 -36.70 2.00 26.96
CA LEU A 84 -36.14 0.65 26.88
C LEU A 84 -36.70 -0.26 27.98
N GLU A 85 -37.14 -1.44 27.57
CA GLU A 85 -37.47 -2.54 28.46
C GLU A 85 -36.18 -3.17 29.01
N LEU A 86 -35.90 -2.99 30.29
CA LEU A 86 -34.73 -3.58 30.95
C LEU A 86 -35.05 -4.98 31.50
N LYS A 87 -34.26 -5.98 31.08
CA LYS A 87 -34.25 -7.32 31.68
C LYS A 87 -32.89 -7.60 32.34
N VAL A 88 -32.91 -7.74 33.66
CA VAL A 88 -31.71 -8.03 34.46
C VAL A 88 -31.58 -9.52 34.69
N PHE A 89 -30.36 -10.05 34.51
CA PHE A 89 -30.03 -11.44 34.79
C PHE A 89 -28.96 -11.48 35.87
N TYR A 90 -29.16 -12.34 36.87
CA TYR A 90 -28.27 -12.50 38.01
C TYR A 90 -27.51 -13.83 37.94
N TYR A 91 -26.34 -13.89 38.56
CA TYR A 91 -25.69 -15.17 38.86
C TYR A 91 -26.46 -15.91 39.95
N PRO A 92 -26.37 -17.26 39.99
CA PRO A 92 -26.81 -18.02 41.17
C PRO A 92 -26.06 -17.53 42.42
N ALA A 93 -26.75 -17.36 43.54
CA ALA A 93 -26.18 -16.92 44.81
C ALA A 93 -26.62 -17.85 45.94
N SER A 94 -25.75 -18.09 46.91
CA SER A 94 -26.08 -18.89 48.10
C SER A 94 -27.03 -18.13 49.02
N LYS A 95 -27.70 -18.84 49.94
CA LYS A 95 -28.64 -18.22 50.88
C LYS A 95 -27.91 -17.21 51.77
N GLY A 96 -28.28 -15.93 51.66
CA GLY A 96 -27.69 -14.83 52.43
C GLY A 96 -26.66 -13.98 51.66
N GLU A 97 -26.31 -14.36 50.43
CA GLU A 97 -25.39 -13.58 49.59
C GLU A 97 -26.13 -12.60 48.66
N GLU A 98 -25.52 -11.44 48.40
CA GLU A 98 -26.05 -10.47 47.43
C GLU A 98 -25.93 -11.01 46.00
N ARG A 99 -27.03 -10.98 45.24
CA ARG A 99 -27.04 -11.46 43.86
C ARG A 99 -26.26 -10.51 42.95
N GLN A 100 -25.18 -10.99 42.36
CA GLN A 100 -24.41 -10.23 41.36
C GLN A 100 -25.10 -10.21 40.00
N ILE A 101 -25.10 -9.06 39.32
CA ILE A 101 -25.76 -8.83 38.03
C ILE A 101 -24.93 -9.44 36.90
N LYS A 102 -25.25 -10.64 36.43
CA LYS A 102 -24.57 -11.28 35.29
C LYS A 102 -24.61 -10.42 34.01
N ARG A 103 -25.79 -9.88 33.68
CA ARG A 103 -25.99 -9.02 32.49
C ARG A 103 -27.29 -8.22 32.57
N MET A 104 -27.34 -7.14 31.80
CA MET A 104 -28.52 -6.33 31.52
C MET A 104 -28.82 -6.38 30.03
N ASP A 105 -30.04 -6.80 29.68
CA ASP A 105 -30.54 -6.78 28.32
C ASP A 105 -31.55 -5.63 28.22
N TYR A 106 -31.22 -4.59 27.47
CA TYR A 106 -32.16 -3.52 27.11
C TYR A 106 -32.85 -3.90 25.80
N ARG A 107 -34.18 -3.77 25.81
CA ARG A 107 -35.04 -4.15 24.71
C ARG A 107 -35.91 -3.00 24.25
N LEU A 108 -36.23 -2.98 22.97
CA LEU A 108 -37.17 -2.05 22.38
C LEU A 108 -38.24 -2.86 21.67
N ALA A 109 -39.49 -2.74 22.10
CA ALA A 109 -40.60 -3.57 21.61
C ALA A 109 -40.28 -5.09 21.63
N GLY A 110 -39.76 -5.59 22.76
CA GLY A 110 -39.37 -7.00 22.94
C GLY A 110 -38.07 -7.44 22.25
N GLN A 111 -37.47 -6.62 21.40
CA GLN A 111 -36.25 -6.95 20.64
C GLN A 111 -34.99 -6.47 21.38
N LEU A 112 -33.93 -7.29 21.41
CA LEU A 112 -32.68 -6.94 22.12
C LEU A 112 -31.87 -5.90 21.33
N VAL A 113 -31.59 -4.75 21.95
CA VAL A 113 -30.90 -3.62 21.30
C VAL A 113 -29.56 -3.27 21.93
N LEU A 114 -29.38 -3.63 23.20
CA LEU A 114 -28.16 -3.42 23.95
C LEU A 114 -28.04 -4.50 25.02
N ARG A 115 -26.83 -5.07 25.14
CA ARG A 115 -26.49 -6.02 26.19
C ARG A 115 -25.26 -5.55 26.93
N LEU A 116 -25.39 -5.26 28.21
CA LEU A 116 -24.25 -5.00 29.08
C LEU A 116 -23.98 -6.26 29.91
N SER A 117 -22.75 -6.76 29.94
CA SER A 117 -22.43 -8.01 30.64
C SER A 117 -21.09 -7.97 31.33
N HIS A 118 -20.88 -8.88 32.28
CA HIS A 118 -19.60 -9.02 33.01
C HIS A 118 -18.39 -9.27 32.10
N TYR A 119 -18.55 -9.88 30.92
CA TYR A 119 -17.45 -10.14 29.97
C TYR A 119 -17.19 -8.96 29.02
N GLY A 120 -17.64 -7.77 29.40
CA GLY A 120 -17.61 -6.55 28.62
C GLY A 120 -19.00 -6.13 28.12
N PRO A 121 -19.18 -4.83 27.85
CA PRO A 121 -20.38 -4.32 27.23
C PRO A 121 -20.45 -4.81 25.77
N HIS A 122 -21.49 -5.57 25.46
CA HIS A 122 -21.77 -6.01 24.11
C HIS A 122 -22.86 -5.12 23.51
N PHE A 123 -22.42 -4.09 22.81
CA PHE A 123 -23.33 -3.38 21.93
C PHE A 123 -23.80 -4.39 20.90
N ARG A 124 -25.11 -4.48 20.76
CA ARG A 124 -25.79 -5.25 19.73
C ARG A 124 -26.91 -4.35 19.21
N PRO A 125 -26.60 -3.20 18.58
CA PRO A 125 -27.61 -2.53 17.77
C PRO A 125 -28.23 -3.59 16.86
N PHE A 126 -29.53 -3.43 16.64
CA PHE A 126 -30.50 -4.30 15.95
C PHE A 126 -30.03 -5.18 14.77
N PHE A 127 -28.80 -5.01 14.27
CA PHE A 127 -28.29 -5.58 13.05
C PHE A 127 -26.90 -6.25 13.23
N GLY A 128 -26.92 -7.49 13.71
CA GLY A 128 -25.93 -8.53 13.40
C GLY A 128 -24.47 -8.32 13.80
N GLY A 129 -24.14 -8.60 15.06
CA GLY A 129 -22.78 -8.85 15.55
C GLY A 129 -22.56 -8.28 16.94
N SER A 130 -21.82 -8.98 17.80
CA SER A 130 -21.29 -8.37 19.03
C SER A 130 -20.21 -7.37 18.63
N TYR A 131 -20.40 -6.09 18.97
CA TYR A 131 -19.34 -5.10 18.83
C TYR A 131 -18.47 -5.19 20.10
N THR A 132 -17.35 -5.92 20.00
CA THR A 132 -16.47 -6.21 21.14
C THR A 132 -15.10 -5.53 21.08
N GLN A 133 -14.78 -4.76 20.04
CA GLN A 133 -13.37 -4.45 19.72
C GLN A 133 -12.95 -2.98 19.75
N ASP A 134 -13.86 -2.03 20.01
CA ASP A 134 -13.41 -0.67 20.28
C ASP A 134 -13.30 -0.52 21.81
N ASP A 135 -12.14 -0.90 22.37
CA ASP A 135 -11.77 -0.85 23.81
C ASP A 135 -11.93 0.54 24.48
N LEU A 136 -12.33 1.54 23.69
CA LEU A 136 -12.30 2.96 24.00
C LEU A 136 -13.68 3.55 24.38
N ILE A 137 -14.77 2.78 24.42
CA ILE A 137 -16.13 3.34 24.37
C ILE A 137 -16.88 3.35 25.72
N PHE A 138 -16.39 2.77 26.82
CA PHE A 138 -17.32 2.39 27.91
C PHE A 138 -16.93 2.81 29.33
N SER A 139 -16.70 4.10 29.56
CA SER A 139 -16.79 4.65 30.92
C SER A 139 -18.24 4.63 31.41
N LEU A 140 -18.45 4.59 32.74
CA LEU A 140 -19.78 4.68 33.35
C LEU A 140 -20.51 5.95 32.89
N ASP A 141 -19.82 7.09 32.88
CA ASP A 141 -20.39 8.39 32.52
C ASP A 141 -20.87 8.41 31.06
N LEU A 142 -20.11 7.79 30.16
CA LEU A 142 -20.52 7.65 28.76
C LEU A 142 -21.72 6.73 28.61
N LEU A 143 -21.81 5.65 29.39
CA LEU A 143 -22.98 4.77 29.39
C LEU A 143 -24.23 5.47 29.97
N GLN A 144 -24.08 6.26 31.04
CA GLN A 144 -25.17 7.05 31.62
C GLN A 144 -25.69 8.13 30.67
N LEU A 145 -24.82 8.74 29.85
CA LEU A 145 -25.24 9.68 28.80
C LEU A 145 -25.84 8.97 27.57
N LEU A 146 -25.33 7.80 27.23
CA LEU A 146 -25.75 7.06 26.05
C LEU A 146 -27.13 6.41 26.23
N LEU A 147 -27.37 5.76 27.37
CA LEU A 147 -28.58 4.96 27.61
C LEU A 147 -29.89 5.71 27.38
N PRO A 148 -30.10 6.94 27.91
CA PRO A 148 -31.32 7.71 27.65
C PRO A 148 -31.50 8.08 26.17
N ARG A 149 -30.42 8.19 25.41
CA ARG A 149 -30.44 8.56 23.98
C ARG A 149 -30.48 7.35 23.06
N TYR A 150 -30.22 6.14 23.58
CA TYR A 150 -29.96 4.97 22.77
C TYR A 150 -31.20 4.48 21.99
N ALA A 151 -32.39 4.56 22.59
CA ALA A 151 -33.64 4.22 21.91
C ALA A 151 -33.88 5.14 20.70
N ARG A 152 -33.74 6.45 20.90
CA ARG A 152 -33.82 7.47 19.84
C ARG A 152 -32.77 7.24 18.74
N PHE A 153 -31.52 6.98 19.12
CA PHE A 153 -30.46 6.64 18.15
C PHE A 153 -30.84 5.44 17.28
N CYS A 154 -31.42 4.40 17.89
CA CYS A 154 -31.86 3.23 17.14
C CYS A 154 -33.03 3.54 16.21
N LEU A 155 -33.94 4.44 16.61
CA LEU A 155 -35.06 4.86 15.78
C LEU A 155 -34.59 5.70 14.58
N GLU A 156 -33.77 6.72 14.82
CA GLU A 156 -33.23 7.58 13.78
C GLU A 156 -32.42 6.80 12.74
N GLY A 157 -31.58 5.85 13.19
CA GLY A 157 -30.83 5.03 12.25
C GLY A 157 -31.69 3.99 11.51
N ALA A 158 -32.81 3.53 12.08
CA ALA A 158 -33.76 2.66 11.37
C ALA A 158 -34.50 3.43 10.26
N LEU A 159 -34.94 4.66 10.53
CA LEU A 159 -35.54 5.55 9.54
C LEU A 159 -34.55 5.89 8.41
N ALA A 160 -33.31 6.26 8.76
CA ALA A 160 -32.26 6.56 7.79
C ALA A 160 -31.90 5.34 6.90
N LEU A 161 -32.04 4.11 7.43
CA LEU A 161 -31.90 2.90 6.61
C LEU A 161 -33.04 2.70 5.62
N GLY A 162 -34.26 3.12 5.96
CA GLY A 162 -35.41 3.04 5.06
C GLY A 162 -35.31 3.95 3.86
N GLU A 163 -34.92 5.20 4.09
CA GLU A 163 -34.62 6.15 3.03
C GLU A 163 -33.52 5.60 2.10
N LYS A 164 -32.46 5.02 2.69
CA LYS A 164 -31.38 4.37 1.92
C LYS A 164 -31.82 3.15 1.13
N LYS A 165 -32.78 2.36 1.60
CA LYS A 165 -33.32 1.24 0.83
C LYS A 165 -34.08 1.73 -0.40
N HIS A 166 -34.88 2.79 -0.27
CA HIS A 166 -35.53 3.42 -1.41
C HIS A 166 -34.52 4.01 -2.41
N GLU A 167 -33.48 4.67 -1.92
CA GLU A 167 -32.38 5.14 -2.76
C GLU A 167 -31.66 3.99 -3.46
N LYS A 168 -31.35 2.89 -2.76
CA LYS A 168 -30.73 1.69 -3.35
C LYS A 168 -31.61 1.08 -4.46
N VAL A 169 -32.91 0.96 -4.24
CA VAL A 169 -33.85 0.46 -5.26
C VAL A 169 -33.87 1.39 -6.48
N LYS A 170 -33.82 2.70 -6.27
CA LYS A 170 -33.72 3.69 -7.35
C LYS A 170 -32.37 3.59 -8.08
N GLU A 171 -31.26 3.51 -7.36
CA GLU A 171 -29.91 3.33 -7.92
C GLU A 171 -29.81 2.02 -8.71
N GLU A 172 -30.40 0.94 -8.22
CA GLU A 172 -30.42 -0.36 -8.88
C GLU A 172 -31.25 -0.34 -10.17
N LYS A 173 -32.40 0.34 -10.17
CA LYS A 173 -33.18 0.58 -11.39
C LYS A 173 -32.37 1.40 -12.41
N ILE A 174 -31.73 2.48 -11.97
CA ILE A 174 -30.88 3.32 -12.82
C ILE A 174 -29.72 2.48 -13.39
N ARG A 175 -29.05 1.69 -12.55
CA ARG A 175 -27.97 0.79 -12.96
C ARG A 175 -28.44 -0.21 -14.00
N ASN A 176 -29.55 -0.92 -13.76
CA ASN A 176 -30.04 -1.94 -14.69
C ASN A 176 -30.38 -1.36 -16.07
N VAL A 177 -30.97 -0.16 -16.12
CA VAL A 177 -31.23 0.55 -17.38
C VAL A 177 -29.93 1.01 -18.04
N ALA A 178 -29.00 1.51 -17.24
CA ALA A 178 -27.76 2.08 -17.74
C ALA A 178 -26.74 1.02 -18.19
N THR A 179 -26.55 -0.09 -17.50
CA THR A 179 -25.59 -1.15 -17.89
C THR A 179 -25.88 -1.68 -19.30
N GLY A 180 -27.16 -1.91 -19.64
CA GLY A 180 -27.54 -2.32 -21.00
C GLY A 180 -27.29 -1.22 -22.04
N SER A 181 -27.61 0.03 -21.69
CA SER A 181 -27.50 1.17 -22.62
C SER A 181 -26.05 1.62 -22.83
N VAL A 182 -25.21 1.59 -21.79
CA VAL A 182 -23.80 1.99 -21.82
C VAL A 182 -23.00 1.03 -22.69
N GLY A 183 -23.21 -0.28 -22.54
CA GLY A 183 -22.53 -1.30 -23.35
C GLY A 183 -22.76 -1.11 -24.84
N VAL A 184 -24.02 -1.04 -25.25
CA VAL A 184 -24.41 -0.87 -26.66
C VAL A 184 -23.89 0.46 -27.22
N MET A 185 -24.00 1.55 -26.47
CA MET A 185 -23.54 2.86 -26.93
C MET A 185 -22.01 2.92 -27.04
N ALA A 186 -21.27 2.40 -26.05
CA ALA A 186 -19.81 2.37 -26.08
C ALA A 186 -19.33 1.51 -27.26
N GLN A 187 -19.92 0.33 -27.46
CA GLN A 187 -19.61 -0.53 -28.60
C GLN A 187 -19.88 0.20 -29.93
N SER A 188 -21.05 0.82 -30.08
CA SER A 188 -21.40 1.53 -31.32
C SER A 188 -20.47 2.71 -31.62
N LEU A 189 -20.08 3.49 -30.61
CA LEU A 189 -19.18 4.64 -30.77
C LEU A 189 -17.75 4.21 -31.09
N LEU A 190 -17.25 3.18 -30.42
CA LEU A 190 -15.86 2.74 -30.52
C LEU A 190 -15.61 1.86 -31.75
N ALA A 191 -16.55 0.98 -32.11
CA ALA A 191 -16.46 0.16 -33.32
C ALA A 191 -16.37 1.02 -34.59
N ALA A 192 -17.09 2.15 -34.64
CA ALA A 192 -17.01 3.10 -35.76
C ALA A 192 -15.60 3.69 -35.98
N LYS A 193 -14.74 3.66 -34.95
CA LYS A 193 -13.34 4.11 -34.99
C LYS A 193 -12.34 2.95 -34.91
N GLY A 194 -12.81 1.71 -34.82
CA GLY A 194 -11.95 0.52 -34.73
C GLY A 194 -11.24 0.33 -33.39
N TYR A 195 -11.75 0.91 -32.30
CA TYR A 195 -11.13 0.75 -30.98
C TYR A 195 -11.55 -0.55 -30.30
N ALA A 196 -10.56 -1.34 -29.89
CA ALA A 196 -10.77 -2.43 -28.94
C ALA A 196 -11.06 -1.87 -27.54
N HIS A 197 -12.01 -2.47 -26.83
CA HIS A 197 -12.45 -1.97 -25.52
C HIS A 197 -12.86 -3.06 -24.54
N HIS A 198 -12.96 -2.68 -23.27
CA HIS A 198 -13.42 -3.55 -22.18
C HIS A 198 -14.30 -2.73 -21.23
N LEU A 199 -15.41 -3.30 -20.79
CA LEU A 199 -16.32 -2.68 -19.83
C LEU A 199 -16.36 -3.53 -18.56
N SER A 200 -16.18 -2.88 -17.42
CA SER A 200 -16.35 -3.50 -16.11
C SER A 200 -17.29 -2.68 -15.24
N SER A 201 -18.30 -3.33 -14.67
CA SER A 201 -19.31 -2.67 -13.86
C SER A 201 -18.85 -2.44 -12.43
N GLU A 202 -18.93 -1.20 -11.98
CA GLU A 202 -18.80 -0.80 -10.59
C GLU A 202 -20.18 -0.43 -10.00
N GLN A 203 -20.23 -0.21 -8.68
CA GLN A 203 -21.48 0.04 -7.95
C GLN A 203 -22.29 1.24 -8.51
N LYS A 204 -21.62 2.30 -8.97
CA LYS A 204 -22.27 3.57 -9.40
C LYS A 204 -21.86 4.03 -10.80
N SER A 205 -21.05 3.25 -11.50
CA SER A 205 -20.52 3.60 -12.83
C SER A 205 -20.12 2.34 -13.59
N GLU A 206 -20.08 2.44 -14.91
CA GLU A 206 -19.23 1.55 -15.71
C GLU A 206 -17.83 2.14 -15.80
N VAL A 207 -16.83 1.26 -15.84
CA VAL A 207 -15.46 1.63 -16.18
C VAL A 207 -15.20 1.14 -17.59
N LEU A 208 -15.05 2.08 -18.51
CA LEU A 208 -14.71 1.81 -19.91
C LEU A 208 -13.20 1.93 -20.09
N GLN A 209 -12.58 0.83 -20.47
CA GLN A 209 -11.20 0.78 -20.89
C GLN A 209 -11.14 0.73 -22.41
N VAL A 210 -10.33 1.60 -23.02
CA VAL A 210 -10.15 1.69 -24.47
C VAL A 210 -8.66 1.50 -24.78
N ARG A 211 -8.34 0.54 -25.64
CA ARG A 211 -6.97 0.27 -26.07
C ARG A 211 -6.55 1.33 -27.08
N LEU A 212 -5.49 2.07 -26.78
CA LEU A 212 -4.91 3.09 -27.67
C LEU A 212 -3.67 2.56 -28.40
N SER A 213 -2.95 1.62 -27.79
CA SER A 213 -1.85 0.87 -28.41
C SER A 213 -1.68 -0.49 -27.73
N GLU A 214 -0.64 -1.25 -28.08
CA GLU A 214 -0.33 -2.50 -27.39
C GLU A 214 -0.02 -2.34 -25.90
N ARG A 215 0.49 -1.17 -25.50
CA ARG A 215 0.96 -0.91 -24.13
C ARG A 215 0.24 0.25 -23.45
N GLN A 216 -0.66 0.93 -24.14
CA GLN A 216 -1.38 2.09 -23.63
C GLN A 216 -2.89 1.89 -23.72
N ARG A 217 -3.57 2.21 -22.62
CA ARG A 217 -5.04 2.24 -22.57
C ARG A 217 -5.56 3.45 -21.82
N ALA A 218 -6.66 3.98 -22.28
CA ALA A 218 -7.43 4.98 -21.57
C ALA A 218 -8.50 4.29 -20.70
N GLU A 219 -8.78 4.85 -19.53
CA GLU A 219 -9.86 4.42 -18.65
C GLU A 219 -10.78 5.61 -18.34
N PHE A 220 -12.07 5.42 -18.60
CA PHE A 220 -13.11 6.39 -18.36
C PHE A 220 -14.11 5.84 -17.35
N ARG A 221 -14.41 6.64 -16.34
CA ARG A 221 -15.52 6.33 -15.41
C ARG A 221 -16.78 6.97 -15.95
N LEU A 222 -17.81 6.14 -16.14
CA LEU A 222 -19.10 6.49 -16.73
C LEU A 222 -20.19 6.39 -15.66
N PRO A 223 -20.46 7.44 -14.87
CA PRO A 223 -21.51 7.39 -13.86
C PRO A 223 -22.87 7.22 -14.54
N TYR A 224 -23.67 6.25 -14.07
CA TYR A 224 -24.96 5.93 -14.67
C TYR A 224 -25.88 7.15 -14.80
N SER A 225 -25.83 8.07 -13.83
CA SER A 225 -26.65 9.29 -13.79
C SER A 225 -26.30 10.34 -14.85
N SER A 226 -25.09 10.31 -15.42
CA SER A 226 -24.58 11.37 -16.32
C SER A 226 -23.97 10.83 -17.61
N PHE A 227 -24.05 9.51 -17.84
CA PHE A 227 -23.39 8.86 -18.96
C PHE A 227 -23.81 9.45 -20.31
N VAL A 228 -25.12 9.57 -20.58
CA VAL A 228 -25.63 10.06 -21.88
C VAL A 228 -25.09 11.45 -22.20
N GLN A 229 -25.00 12.32 -21.20
CA GLN A 229 -24.44 13.67 -21.37
C GLN A 229 -22.93 13.62 -21.67
N LYS A 230 -22.20 12.68 -21.08
CA LYS A 230 -20.75 12.55 -21.23
C LYS A 230 -20.31 11.73 -22.45
N ALA A 231 -21.19 10.89 -23.01
CA ALA A 231 -20.86 10.01 -24.12
C ALA A 231 -20.37 10.78 -25.36
N GLY A 232 -20.95 11.96 -25.63
CA GLY A 232 -20.51 12.84 -26.73
C GLY A 232 -19.08 13.38 -26.54
N HIS A 233 -18.53 13.35 -25.34
CA HIS A 233 -17.16 13.77 -25.04
C HIS A 233 -16.14 12.63 -25.13
N LEU A 234 -16.57 11.38 -25.30
CA LEU A 234 -15.69 10.22 -25.33
C LEU A 234 -14.72 10.26 -26.52
N LEU A 235 -15.26 10.34 -27.75
CA LEU A 235 -14.43 10.37 -28.97
C LEU A 235 -13.50 11.59 -29.03
N PRO A 236 -13.95 12.84 -28.75
CA PRO A 236 -13.04 13.98 -28.70
C PRO A 236 -11.92 13.83 -27.67
N THR A 237 -12.21 13.19 -26.53
CA THR A 237 -11.17 12.93 -25.53
C THR A 237 -10.17 11.88 -26.04
N LEU A 238 -10.65 10.80 -26.68
CA LEU A 238 -9.78 9.79 -27.28
C LEU A 238 -8.87 10.39 -28.35
N ASP A 239 -9.39 11.23 -29.24
CA ASP A 239 -8.59 11.91 -30.27
C ASP A 239 -7.46 12.77 -29.64
N MET A 240 -7.74 13.45 -28.52
CA MET A 240 -6.71 14.20 -27.78
C MET A 240 -5.67 13.28 -27.13
N LEU A 241 -6.08 12.10 -26.65
CA LEU A 241 -5.15 11.12 -26.07
C LEU A 241 -4.27 10.48 -27.15
N GLU A 242 -4.81 10.18 -28.32
CA GLU A 242 -4.02 9.71 -29.46
C GLU A 242 -2.97 10.74 -29.88
N ASN A 243 -3.35 12.02 -29.97
CA ASN A 243 -2.41 13.09 -30.29
C ASN A 243 -1.34 13.24 -29.21
N LEU A 244 -1.71 13.17 -27.92
CA LEU A 244 -0.75 13.14 -26.81
C LEU A 244 0.25 11.98 -26.96
N LEU A 245 -0.24 10.77 -27.23
CA LEU A 245 0.62 9.59 -27.37
C LEU A 245 1.51 9.65 -28.62
N ARG A 246 1.04 10.29 -29.70
CA ARG A 246 1.80 10.48 -30.94
C ARG A 246 2.91 11.52 -30.79
N GLU A 247 2.63 12.61 -30.09
CA GLU A 247 3.55 13.75 -29.94
C GLU A 247 4.48 13.63 -28.74
N SER A 248 4.10 12.85 -27.72
CA SER A 248 4.90 12.71 -26.51
C SER A 248 6.19 11.92 -26.77
N PRO A 249 7.36 12.41 -26.32
CA PRO A 249 8.63 11.69 -26.43
C PRO A 249 8.74 10.47 -25.52
N PHE A 250 7.78 10.27 -24.59
CA PHE A 250 7.72 9.15 -23.66
C PHE A 250 6.33 8.53 -23.61
N PRO A 251 6.20 7.23 -23.29
CA PRO A 251 4.93 6.70 -22.82
C PRO A 251 4.48 7.45 -21.57
N VAL A 252 3.25 7.99 -21.62
CA VAL A 252 2.66 8.80 -20.55
C VAL A 252 1.59 7.99 -19.83
N GLY A 253 1.52 8.14 -18.51
CA GLY A 253 0.42 7.74 -17.68
C GLY A 253 -0.21 8.94 -16.97
N VAL A 254 -1.52 8.91 -16.78
CA VAL A 254 -2.28 9.89 -15.99
C VAL A 254 -3.17 9.11 -15.05
N GLY A 255 -2.93 9.20 -13.76
CA GLY A 255 -3.57 8.31 -12.78
C GLY A 255 -3.95 9.00 -11.49
N TYR A 256 -4.64 8.25 -10.62
CA TYR A 256 -4.82 8.67 -9.24
C TYR A 256 -3.51 8.59 -8.46
N ILE A 257 -3.32 9.50 -7.51
CA ILE A 257 -2.17 9.45 -6.59
C ILE A 257 -2.19 8.14 -5.80
N ARG A 258 -1.11 7.38 -5.90
CA ARG A 258 -0.84 6.19 -5.08
C ARG A 258 0.06 6.56 -3.89
N GLN A 259 0.30 5.62 -3.00
CA GLN A 259 1.29 5.77 -1.93
C GLN A 259 2.69 5.85 -2.55
N ILE A 260 3.12 7.07 -2.88
CA ILE A 260 4.41 7.40 -3.48
C ILE A 260 5.18 8.28 -2.51
N SER A 261 6.49 8.06 -2.37
CA SER A 261 7.39 8.86 -1.54
C SER A 261 7.74 10.18 -2.24
N TRP A 262 6.80 11.12 -2.28
CA TRP A 262 7.00 12.45 -2.89
C TRP A 262 8.25 13.17 -2.37
N GLY A 263 8.93 13.90 -3.26
CA GLY A 263 10.18 14.61 -3.00
C GLY A 263 11.42 13.72 -2.95
N ASN A 264 11.32 12.44 -3.31
CA ASN A 264 12.44 11.50 -3.22
C ASN A 264 12.75 10.84 -4.56
N THR A 265 14.02 10.47 -4.71
CA THR A 265 14.48 9.54 -5.75
C THR A 265 14.70 8.16 -5.13
N GLN A 266 13.90 7.18 -5.54
CA GLN A 266 14.10 5.78 -5.19
C GLN A 266 14.99 5.14 -6.26
N HIS A 267 16.24 4.87 -5.93
CA HIS A 267 17.19 4.25 -6.85
C HIS A 267 17.54 2.85 -6.40
N ARG A 268 17.31 1.88 -7.28
CA ARG A 268 17.86 0.53 -7.21
C ARG A 268 18.75 0.35 -8.41
N GLU A 269 20.05 0.22 -8.15
CA GLU A 269 21.04 0.03 -9.20
C GLU A 269 20.67 -1.19 -10.03
N LEU A 270 20.65 -1.05 -11.36
CA LEU A 270 20.33 -2.15 -12.27
C LEU A 270 21.29 -3.32 -12.03
N SER A 271 20.76 -4.46 -11.64
CA SER A 271 21.46 -5.74 -11.52
C SER A 271 20.91 -6.69 -12.57
N TYR A 272 21.78 -7.52 -13.14
CA TYR A 272 21.32 -8.53 -14.08
C TYR A 272 20.76 -9.71 -13.27
N HIS A 273 19.44 -9.92 -13.35
CA HIS A 273 18.77 -11.03 -12.66
C HIS A 273 18.76 -12.29 -13.54
N GLU A 274 19.11 -13.43 -12.95
CA GLU A 274 19.18 -14.79 -13.54
C GLU A 274 17.83 -15.38 -14.00
N GLY A 275 16.77 -14.56 -14.04
CA GLY A 275 15.46 -14.96 -14.58
C GLY A 275 15.47 -15.09 -16.10
N ASP A 276 16.35 -14.34 -16.78
CA ASP A 276 16.66 -14.55 -18.18
C ASP A 276 17.58 -15.77 -18.29
N ASN A 277 17.09 -16.85 -18.91
CA ASN A 277 17.84 -18.08 -19.21
C ASN A 277 18.93 -17.83 -20.28
N ASN A 278 19.73 -16.78 -20.15
CA ASN A 278 20.83 -16.49 -21.04
C ASN A 278 22.04 -17.38 -20.66
N PRO A 279 22.36 -18.42 -21.44
CA PRO A 279 23.38 -19.41 -21.09
C PRO A 279 24.78 -18.80 -21.01
N THR A 280 25.06 -17.74 -21.78
CA THR A 280 26.35 -17.03 -21.79
C THR A 280 26.64 -16.39 -20.43
N ILE A 281 25.61 -15.80 -19.82
CA ILE A 281 25.74 -15.13 -18.52
C ILE A 281 25.95 -16.20 -17.46
N GLN A 282 25.10 -17.21 -17.41
CA GLN A 282 25.25 -18.34 -16.47
C GLN A 282 26.64 -18.97 -16.56
N GLY A 283 27.20 -19.14 -17.77
CA GLY A 283 28.57 -19.60 -17.99
C GLY A 283 29.61 -18.69 -17.33
N HIS A 284 29.54 -17.38 -17.55
CA HIS A 284 30.43 -16.40 -16.90
C HIS A 284 30.27 -16.37 -15.37
N GLN A 285 29.06 -16.54 -14.86
CA GLN A 285 28.82 -16.63 -13.42
C GLN A 285 29.48 -17.87 -12.82
N LEU A 286 29.26 -19.02 -13.44
CA LEU A 286 29.81 -20.29 -13.00
C LEU A 286 31.34 -20.29 -13.06
N GLU A 287 31.94 -19.73 -14.12
CA GLU A 287 33.39 -19.57 -14.22
C GLU A 287 33.94 -18.62 -13.15
N THR A 288 33.25 -17.49 -12.91
CA THR A 288 33.60 -16.55 -11.84
C THR A 288 33.55 -17.23 -10.48
N PHE A 289 32.50 -18.02 -10.22
CA PHE A 289 32.35 -18.74 -8.98
C PHE A 289 33.42 -19.83 -8.81
N LYS A 290 33.71 -20.62 -9.85
CA LYS A 290 34.79 -21.62 -9.83
C LYS A 290 36.14 -21.00 -9.49
N ARG A 291 36.49 -19.88 -10.13
CA ARG A 291 37.74 -19.16 -9.81
C ARG A 291 37.76 -18.63 -8.37
N LEU A 292 36.61 -18.21 -7.85
CA LEU A 292 36.49 -17.81 -6.45
C LEU A 292 36.64 -19.02 -5.53
N GLU A 293 36.03 -20.16 -5.82
CA GLU A 293 36.24 -21.42 -5.09
C GLU A 293 37.71 -21.87 -5.13
N GLU A 294 38.41 -21.67 -6.24
CA GLU A 294 39.86 -21.94 -6.34
C GLU A 294 40.68 -20.99 -5.46
N LEU A 295 40.31 -19.71 -5.38
CA LEU A 295 40.92 -18.75 -4.46
C LEU A 295 40.66 -19.10 -2.98
N PHE A 296 39.55 -19.79 -2.72
CA PHE A 296 39.10 -20.17 -1.39
C PHE A 296 39.03 -21.69 -1.30
N GLN A 297 40.17 -22.39 -1.23
CA GLN A 297 40.20 -23.86 -1.05
C GLN A 297 39.27 -24.26 0.10
N PRO A 298 38.04 -24.72 -0.17
CA PRO A 298 37.12 -24.93 0.91
C PRO A 298 37.49 -26.29 1.49
N ASN A 299 37.67 -26.38 2.80
CA ASN A 299 37.40 -27.64 3.48
C ASN A 299 35.87 -27.72 3.72
N PRO A 300 35.09 -28.40 2.86
CA PRO A 300 33.62 -28.32 2.80
C PRO A 300 32.92 -28.66 4.13
N MET A 301 33.61 -29.34 5.06
CA MET A 301 33.06 -29.77 6.35
C MET A 301 33.18 -28.72 7.47
N SER A 302 34.08 -27.74 7.37
CA SER A 302 34.25 -26.70 8.42
C SER A 302 33.25 -25.54 8.33
N TYR A 303 32.50 -25.45 7.23
CA TYR A 303 31.67 -24.29 6.89
C TYR A 303 30.19 -24.38 7.30
N LEU A 304 29.78 -25.47 7.93
CA LEU A 304 28.40 -25.67 8.41
C LEU A 304 28.20 -25.20 9.86
N ARG A 305 29.27 -24.76 10.54
CA ARG A 305 29.15 -24.07 11.83
C ARG A 305 28.97 -22.58 11.57
N TYR A 306 27.94 -21.97 12.14
CA TYR A 306 27.77 -20.53 12.16
C TYR A 306 29.06 -19.88 12.72
N LEU A 307 29.89 -19.33 11.84
CA LEU A 307 31.05 -18.53 12.25
C LEU A 307 30.50 -17.20 12.78
N PRO A 308 30.99 -16.66 13.91
CA PRO A 308 30.52 -15.39 14.44
C PRO A 308 30.68 -14.27 13.41
N ARG A 309 29.78 -13.27 13.48
CA ARG A 309 29.90 -12.03 12.71
C ARG A 309 31.23 -11.32 13.03
N TYR A 310 31.73 -10.51 12.09
CA TYR A 310 32.91 -9.72 12.37
C TYR A 310 32.64 -8.70 13.48
N THR A 311 33.53 -8.61 14.45
CA THR A 311 33.42 -7.61 15.52
C THR A 311 33.79 -6.22 15.01
N LYS A 312 33.47 -5.20 15.80
CA LYS A 312 33.88 -3.83 15.48
C LYS A 312 35.40 -3.72 15.42
N GLU A 313 36.10 -4.31 16.39
CA GLU A 313 37.56 -4.27 16.52
C GLU A 313 38.24 -4.91 15.30
N GLN A 314 37.68 -6.04 14.83
CA GLN A 314 38.13 -6.72 13.62
C GLN A 314 38.00 -5.82 12.39
N LEU A 315 36.84 -5.19 12.19
CA LEU A 315 36.65 -4.30 11.04
C LEU A 315 37.42 -2.97 11.19
N ASP A 316 37.61 -2.44 12.40
CA ASP A 316 38.48 -1.29 12.63
C ASP A 316 39.95 -1.62 12.29
N GLN A 317 40.41 -2.84 12.63
CA GLN A 317 41.74 -3.32 12.22
C GLN A 317 41.86 -3.41 10.69
N LEU A 318 40.83 -3.94 10.02
CA LEU A 318 40.81 -4.03 8.56
C LEU A 318 40.71 -2.64 7.90
N ALA A 319 40.01 -1.69 8.52
CA ALA A 319 39.90 -0.32 8.04
C ALA A 319 41.26 0.40 8.03
N GLY A 320 42.19 0.00 8.89
CA GLY A 320 43.58 0.49 8.87
C GLY A 320 44.45 -0.06 7.73
N GLN A 321 43.97 -1.06 6.98
CA GLN A 321 44.73 -1.68 5.88
C GLN A 321 44.40 -1.02 4.55
N THR A 322 45.37 -0.29 3.98
CA THR A 322 45.30 0.27 2.64
C THR A 322 45.74 -0.76 1.60
N LEU A 323 45.02 -0.83 0.48
CA LEU A 323 45.36 -1.71 -0.63
C LEU A 323 45.95 -0.88 -1.78
N PRO A 324 47.17 -1.20 -2.26
CA PRO A 324 47.76 -0.47 -3.38
C PRO A 324 46.86 -0.47 -4.62
N GLY A 325 46.63 0.71 -5.19
CA GLY A 325 45.83 0.87 -6.41
C GLY A 325 44.31 0.93 -6.19
N LEU A 326 43.85 0.88 -4.94
CA LEU A 326 42.44 1.06 -4.58
C LEU A 326 42.26 2.22 -3.60
N GLU A 327 41.21 2.98 -3.82
CA GLU A 327 40.69 3.95 -2.86
C GLU A 327 39.89 3.21 -1.79
N GLN A 328 40.06 3.59 -0.53
CA GLN A 328 39.33 2.99 0.59
C GLN A 328 38.40 4.03 1.20
N SER A 329 37.16 3.63 1.45
CA SER A 329 36.17 4.43 2.19
C SER A 329 35.63 3.62 3.36
N VAL A 330 35.45 4.28 4.50
CA VAL A 330 34.98 3.67 5.75
C VAL A 330 33.76 4.45 6.21
N GLU A 331 32.61 3.78 6.27
CA GLU A 331 31.34 4.39 6.69
C GLU A 331 30.79 3.70 7.94
N SER A 332 30.53 4.46 9.00
CA SER A 332 29.90 3.94 10.22
C SER A 332 28.41 4.27 10.22
N ARG A 333 27.60 3.53 9.44
CA ARG A 333 26.15 3.76 9.30
C ARG A 333 25.27 2.93 10.24
N SER A 334 25.83 1.96 10.95
CA SER A 334 25.05 1.08 11.83
C SER A 334 24.80 1.74 13.20
N TYR A 335 23.65 1.46 13.82
CA TYR A 335 23.35 1.87 15.20
C TYR A 335 24.37 1.35 16.23
N ARG A 336 25.17 0.34 15.84
CA ARG A 336 26.25 -0.26 16.64
C ARG A 336 27.60 0.42 16.42
N GLY A 337 27.71 1.37 15.49
CA GLY A 337 28.97 2.01 15.12
C GLY A 337 30.00 1.05 14.51
N VAL A 338 29.55 -0.08 13.97
CA VAL A 338 30.39 -1.04 13.25
C VAL A 338 30.68 -0.47 11.84
N PRO A 339 31.95 -0.36 11.43
CA PRO A 339 32.31 0.23 10.14
C PRO A 339 31.92 -0.67 8.97
N THR A 340 31.58 -0.04 7.85
CA THR A 340 31.49 -0.67 6.53
C THR A 340 32.68 -0.20 5.71
N ILE A 341 33.48 -1.14 5.22
CA ILE A 341 34.68 -0.84 4.45
C ILE A 341 34.37 -1.09 2.98
N ALA A 342 34.65 -0.11 2.14
CA ALA A 342 34.45 -0.16 0.71
C ALA A 342 35.76 0.16 0.00
N TYR A 343 36.17 -0.70 -0.91
CA TYR A 343 37.32 -0.48 -1.79
C TYR A 343 36.83 -0.15 -3.20
N SER A 344 37.31 0.97 -3.73
CA SER A 344 36.95 1.51 -5.04
C SER A 344 38.18 1.76 -5.92
N GLN A 345 37.96 1.87 -7.22
CA GLN A 345 38.95 2.36 -8.16
C GLN A 345 38.25 3.32 -9.11
N GLN A 346 38.79 4.53 -9.30
CA GLN A 346 38.18 5.55 -10.17
C GLN A 346 36.72 5.85 -9.78
N GLY A 347 36.42 5.86 -8.48
CA GLY A 347 35.06 6.08 -7.96
C GLY A 347 34.11 4.87 -8.03
N GLU A 348 34.50 3.76 -8.65
CA GLU A 348 33.67 2.54 -8.68
C GLU A 348 34.02 1.61 -7.52
N CYS A 349 33.05 1.31 -6.65
CA CYS A 349 33.22 0.37 -5.55
C CYS A 349 33.12 -1.08 -6.04
N PHE A 350 34.16 -1.90 -5.82
CA PHE A 350 34.22 -3.30 -6.26
C PHE A 350 34.15 -4.30 -5.11
N LEU A 351 34.60 -3.94 -3.91
CA LEU A 351 34.60 -4.81 -2.74
C LEU A 351 34.03 -4.05 -1.55
N ARG A 352 33.03 -4.64 -0.89
CA ARG A 352 32.44 -4.10 0.34
C ARG A 352 32.42 -5.17 1.42
N VAL A 353 32.95 -4.83 2.58
CA VAL A 353 33.01 -5.67 3.78
C VAL A 353 32.12 -5.06 4.86
N THR A 354 31.19 -5.85 5.38
CA THR A 354 30.28 -5.51 6.48
C THR A 354 30.41 -6.54 7.61
N GLU A 355 29.77 -6.28 8.76
CA GLU A 355 29.67 -7.19 9.91
C GLU A 355 29.26 -8.63 9.51
N ASP A 356 28.41 -8.76 8.49
CA ASP A 356 27.70 -9.98 8.13
C ASP A 356 27.94 -10.47 6.70
N SER A 357 28.68 -9.72 5.87
CA SER A 357 28.86 -10.07 4.46
C SER A 357 30.13 -9.49 3.85
N ILE A 358 30.63 -10.22 2.83
CA ILE A 358 31.59 -9.69 1.87
C ILE A 358 30.89 -9.70 0.51
N ARG A 359 30.79 -8.51 -0.08
CA ARG A 359 30.13 -8.29 -1.35
C ARG A 359 31.16 -7.87 -2.37
N LEU A 360 31.12 -8.50 -3.54
CA LEU A 360 31.93 -8.08 -4.67
C LEU A 360 30.97 -7.57 -5.74
N ARG A 361 31.24 -6.37 -6.25
CA ARG A 361 30.52 -5.85 -7.41
C ARG A 361 31.11 -6.49 -8.65
N SER A 362 30.30 -7.29 -9.32
CA SER A 362 30.59 -7.74 -10.68
C SER A 362 30.12 -6.69 -11.68
N TRP A 363 30.57 -6.80 -12.93
CA TRP A 363 30.00 -6.02 -14.04
C TRP A 363 28.47 -6.17 -14.17
N TYR A 364 27.91 -7.31 -13.74
CA TYR A 364 26.46 -7.58 -13.71
C TYR A 364 25.76 -7.03 -12.46
N GLY A 365 26.48 -6.38 -11.55
CA GLY A 365 25.95 -5.79 -10.31
C GLY A 365 26.56 -6.41 -9.05
N TRP A 366 26.11 -5.97 -7.89
CA TRP A 366 26.52 -6.52 -6.60
C TRP A 366 26.14 -7.99 -6.46
N ARG A 367 27.12 -8.84 -6.19
CA ARG A 367 26.87 -10.20 -5.71
C ARG A 367 27.35 -10.31 -4.27
N ILE A 368 26.48 -10.87 -3.42
CA ILE A 368 26.94 -11.34 -2.12
C ILE A 368 27.67 -12.65 -2.40
N ILE A 369 28.99 -12.61 -2.30
CA ILE A 369 29.81 -13.80 -2.49
C ILE A 369 29.83 -14.58 -1.18
N MET A 370 29.95 -13.89 -0.05
CA MET A 370 30.08 -14.51 1.28
C MET A 370 29.12 -13.88 2.30
N SER A 371 28.41 -14.71 3.06
CA SER A 371 27.46 -14.27 4.09
C SER A 371 27.54 -15.12 5.35
N TYR A 372 27.30 -14.48 6.51
CA TYR A 372 27.13 -15.15 7.81
C TYR A 372 25.98 -16.18 7.81
N ASP A 373 24.88 -15.89 7.07
CA ASP A 373 23.74 -16.79 6.94
C ASP A 373 23.47 -17.13 5.46
N PRO A 374 24.26 -18.04 4.87
CA PRO A 374 24.14 -18.39 3.47
C PRO A 374 22.82 -19.12 3.15
N ARG A 375 22.15 -19.72 4.14
CA ARG A 375 20.88 -20.43 3.96
C ARG A 375 19.72 -19.46 3.78
N SER A 376 19.61 -18.45 4.64
CA SER A 376 18.60 -17.39 4.50
C SER A 376 18.75 -16.64 3.17
N TYR A 377 20.00 -16.43 2.72
CA TYR A 377 20.24 -15.77 1.44
C TYR A 377 19.83 -16.63 0.23
N ARG A 378 20.17 -17.93 0.22
CA ARG A 378 19.72 -18.85 -0.84
C ARG A 378 18.19 -18.94 -0.93
N PHE A 379 17.51 -18.90 0.21
CA PHE A 379 16.05 -18.92 0.27
C PHE A 379 15.42 -17.63 -0.28
N MET A 380 15.99 -16.46 0.02
CA MET A 380 15.45 -15.16 -0.43
C MET A 380 15.78 -14.81 -1.88
N HIS A 381 16.93 -15.26 -2.42
CA HIS A 381 17.42 -14.86 -3.74
C HIS A 381 17.44 -16.00 -4.78
N SER A 382 16.87 -17.16 -4.44
CA SER A 382 16.47 -18.29 -5.29
C SER A 382 17.46 -18.91 -6.28
N LYS A 383 18.70 -18.42 -6.48
CA LYS A 383 19.71 -19.05 -7.37
C LYS A 383 21.18 -18.64 -7.12
N GLN A 384 21.48 -17.68 -6.24
CA GLN A 384 22.87 -17.28 -5.98
C GLN A 384 23.62 -18.32 -5.12
N GLN A 385 24.73 -18.85 -5.63
CA GLN A 385 25.68 -19.62 -4.84
C GLN A 385 26.38 -18.66 -3.85
N VAL A 386 25.89 -18.62 -2.62
CA VAL A 386 26.52 -17.87 -1.52
C VAL A 386 27.45 -18.80 -0.76
N LEU A 387 28.69 -18.35 -0.59
CA LEU A 387 29.70 -18.95 0.25
C LEU A 387 29.50 -18.50 1.72
N PRO A 388 29.95 -19.27 2.70
CA PRO A 388 29.97 -18.85 4.09
C PRO A 388 30.96 -17.69 4.28
N LEU A 389 30.72 -16.86 5.29
CA LEU A 389 31.67 -15.85 5.72
C LEU A 389 32.97 -16.51 6.21
N PRO A 390 34.15 -16.12 5.74
CA PRO A 390 35.42 -16.70 6.20
C PRO A 390 35.77 -16.21 7.62
N PRO A 391 36.64 -16.94 8.35
CA PRO A 391 37.26 -16.42 9.57
C PRO A 391 37.99 -15.08 9.30
N PHE A 392 38.02 -14.20 10.29
CA PHE A 392 38.62 -12.88 10.14
C PHE A 392 40.12 -12.95 9.83
N GLU A 393 40.81 -13.93 10.38
CA GLU A 393 42.24 -14.16 10.17
C GLU A 393 42.57 -14.36 8.68
N TRP A 394 41.62 -14.88 7.92
CA TRP A 394 41.77 -15.11 6.48
C TRP A 394 41.49 -13.86 5.65
N LEU A 395 40.73 -12.89 6.19
CA LEU A 395 40.38 -11.66 5.45
C LEU A 395 41.62 -10.87 5.04
N GLN A 396 42.64 -10.81 5.89
CA GLN A 396 43.85 -10.05 5.64
C GLN A 396 44.59 -10.54 4.38
N GLU A 397 44.56 -11.86 4.12
CA GLU A 397 45.14 -12.45 2.91
C GLU A 397 44.15 -12.48 1.74
N MET A 398 42.86 -12.66 2.02
CA MET A 398 41.82 -12.79 1.01
C MET A 398 41.49 -11.46 0.32
N ILE A 399 41.46 -10.36 1.05
CA ILE A 399 41.05 -9.05 0.53
C ILE A 399 41.99 -8.58 -0.59
N PRO A 400 43.33 -8.65 -0.47
CA PRO A 400 44.24 -8.37 -1.58
C PRO A 400 43.99 -9.26 -2.80
N ARG A 401 43.66 -10.56 -2.61
CA ARG A 401 43.36 -11.48 -3.72
C ARG A 401 42.04 -11.14 -4.41
N LEU A 402 41.00 -10.82 -3.64
CA LEU A 402 39.70 -10.37 -4.16
C LEU A 402 39.81 -9.04 -4.90
N ALA A 403 40.61 -8.12 -4.36
CA ALA A 403 40.96 -6.86 -5.00
C ALA A 403 41.66 -7.10 -6.35
N ASN A 404 42.73 -7.91 -6.36
CA ASN A 404 43.43 -8.26 -7.61
C ASN A 404 42.53 -8.96 -8.61
N PHE A 405 41.68 -9.90 -8.17
CA PHE A 405 40.70 -10.56 -9.03
C PHE A 405 39.73 -9.55 -9.66
N ALA A 406 39.23 -8.58 -8.88
CA ALA A 406 38.39 -7.51 -9.40
C ALA A 406 39.12 -6.65 -10.43
N LEU A 407 40.38 -6.29 -10.16
CA LEU A 407 41.24 -5.52 -11.07
C LEU A 407 41.55 -6.27 -12.37
N GLU A 408 41.83 -7.56 -12.32
CA GLU A 408 42.04 -8.41 -13.50
C GLU A 408 40.77 -8.51 -14.33
N ARG A 409 39.62 -8.72 -13.68
CA ARG A 409 38.31 -8.73 -14.33
C ARG A 409 37.98 -7.37 -14.96
N ALA A 410 38.48 -6.28 -14.39
CA ALA A 410 38.30 -4.94 -14.95
C ALA A 410 39.06 -4.73 -16.27
N ARG A 411 40.13 -5.50 -16.51
CA ARG A 411 40.97 -5.42 -17.72
C ARG A 411 40.48 -6.29 -18.87
N LEU A 412 39.55 -7.21 -18.63
CA LEU A 412 39.02 -8.07 -19.69
C LEU A 412 38.19 -7.24 -20.69
N PRO A 413 38.22 -7.59 -21.99
CA PRO A 413 37.41 -6.89 -22.99
C PRO A 413 35.92 -6.98 -22.62
N ILE A 414 35.25 -5.84 -22.69
CA ILE A 414 33.85 -5.69 -22.33
C ILE A 414 33.01 -6.32 -23.45
N SER A 415 32.24 -7.36 -23.13
CA SER A 415 31.28 -7.96 -24.05
C SER A 415 30.16 -6.98 -24.44
N PRO A 416 29.49 -7.14 -25.59
CA PRO A 416 28.38 -6.27 -25.99
C PRO A 416 27.26 -6.16 -24.93
N LEU A 417 26.96 -7.27 -24.25
CA LEU A 417 26.00 -7.29 -23.17
C LEU A 417 26.46 -6.45 -21.96
N GLN A 418 27.75 -6.52 -21.61
CA GLN A 418 28.30 -5.69 -20.53
C GLN A 418 28.30 -4.21 -20.91
N GLN A 419 28.55 -3.87 -22.18
CA GLN A 419 28.41 -2.51 -22.68
C GLN A 419 26.97 -2.00 -22.53
N ASP A 420 25.95 -2.82 -22.86
CA ASP A 420 24.54 -2.45 -22.66
C ASP A 420 24.19 -2.26 -21.17
N ILE A 421 24.67 -3.15 -20.28
CA ILE A 421 24.49 -2.99 -18.82
C ILE A 421 25.11 -1.67 -18.33
N GLN A 422 26.35 -1.39 -18.72
CA GLN A 422 27.06 -0.17 -18.33
C GLN A 422 26.35 1.07 -18.87
N HIS A 423 25.94 1.05 -20.14
CA HIS A 423 25.17 2.11 -20.77
C HIS A 423 23.89 2.38 -19.99
N ARG A 424 23.09 1.35 -19.69
CA ARG A 424 21.84 1.50 -18.94
C ARG A 424 22.03 2.03 -17.53
N ARG A 425 23.09 1.61 -16.84
CA ARG A 425 23.45 2.18 -15.53
C ARG A 425 23.89 3.62 -15.63
N HIS A 426 24.66 3.97 -16.65
CA HIS A 426 25.06 5.35 -16.90
C HIS A 426 23.83 6.22 -17.13
N VAL A 427 22.88 5.78 -17.95
CA VAL A 427 21.59 6.47 -18.14
C VAL A 427 20.83 6.59 -16.81
N GLN A 428 20.72 5.54 -15.99
CA GLN A 428 20.11 5.63 -14.65
C GLN A 428 20.74 6.74 -13.79
N GLN A 429 22.07 6.85 -13.80
CA GLN A 429 22.80 7.88 -13.06
C GLN A 429 22.53 9.28 -13.62
N GLU A 430 22.50 9.42 -14.94
CA GLU A 430 22.16 10.69 -15.60
C GLU A 430 20.72 11.13 -15.29
N LEU A 431 19.75 10.21 -15.31
CA LEU A 431 18.37 10.50 -14.88
C LEU A 431 18.33 11.01 -13.45
N LYS A 432 19.04 10.35 -12.53
CA LYS A 432 19.16 10.76 -11.12
C LYS A 432 19.85 12.11 -10.97
N ARG A 433 20.79 12.46 -11.85
CA ARG A 433 21.54 13.72 -11.82
C ARG A 433 20.73 14.88 -12.38
N ILE A 434 19.96 14.65 -13.45
CA ILE A 434 19.31 15.70 -14.25
C ILE A 434 17.89 16.00 -13.76
N ILE A 435 17.09 14.97 -13.45
CA ILE A 435 15.66 15.16 -13.15
C ILE A 435 15.42 15.89 -11.83
N PRO A 436 16.05 15.53 -10.69
CA PRO A 436 15.80 16.19 -9.41
C PRO A 436 16.00 17.71 -9.44
N PRO A 437 17.15 18.24 -9.90
CA PRO A 437 17.35 19.69 -9.92
C PRO A 437 16.40 20.41 -10.89
N MET A 438 16.06 19.77 -12.02
CA MET A 438 15.09 20.31 -12.98
C MET A 438 13.68 20.44 -12.38
N MET A 439 13.20 19.41 -11.68
CA MET A 439 11.90 19.44 -11.03
C MET A 439 11.88 20.44 -9.86
N GLU A 440 12.96 20.52 -9.09
CA GLU A 440 13.11 21.49 -8.01
C GLU A 440 13.12 22.93 -8.53
N ALA A 441 13.85 23.22 -9.61
CA ALA A 441 13.88 24.52 -10.25
C ALA A 441 12.50 24.95 -10.78
N ALA A 442 11.72 24.00 -11.28
CA ALA A 442 10.35 24.24 -11.73
C ALA A 442 9.32 24.32 -10.57
N GLY A 443 9.73 24.10 -9.32
CA GLY A 443 8.83 24.07 -8.16
C GLY A 443 7.87 22.89 -8.15
N GLU A 444 8.21 21.81 -8.85
CA GLU A 444 7.36 20.65 -9.06
C GLU A 444 7.47 19.68 -7.89
N LYS A 445 6.31 19.19 -7.41
CA LYS A 445 6.30 18.07 -6.46
C LYS A 445 6.38 16.76 -7.26
N TYR A 446 7.51 16.07 -7.17
CA TYR A 446 7.79 14.88 -7.98
C TYR A 446 8.18 13.66 -7.14
N ALA A 447 8.27 12.50 -7.77
CA ALA A 447 9.00 11.34 -7.28
C ALA A 447 9.63 10.60 -8.46
N LEU A 448 10.89 10.18 -8.32
CA LEU A 448 11.61 9.45 -9.36
C LEU A 448 11.87 8.03 -8.90
N GLU A 449 11.31 7.05 -9.59
CA GLU A 449 11.59 5.62 -9.37
C GLU A 449 12.56 5.13 -10.46
N LEU A 450 13.71 4.62 -10.04
CA LEU A 450 14.69 3.96 -10.88
C LEU A 450 14.81 2.50 -10.41
N PRO A 451 13.86 1.62 -10.79
CA PRO A 451 13.87 0.24 -10.34
C PRO A 451 14.98 -0.58 -11.01
N ASP A 452 15.33 -1.68 -10.36
CA ASP A 452 16.15 -2.74 -10.96
C ASP A 452 15.28 -3.55 -11.93
N SER A 453 15.15 -3.07 -13.16
CA SER A 453 14.29 -3.65 -14.19
C SER A 453 14.90 -3.48 -15.57
N TRP A 454 14.84 -4.57 -16.34
CA TRP A 454 15.36 -4.69 -17.71
C TRP A 454 14.31 -4.39 -18.78
N ALA A 455 13.14 -3.95 -18.36
CA ALA A 455 12.09 -3.64 -19.30
C ALA A 455 12.44 -2.41 -20.17
N ASP A 456 11.61 -2.12 -21.17
CA ASP A 456 11.91 -1.06 -22.14
C ASP A 456 11.83 0.34 -21.52
N TYR A 457 10.91 0.54 -20.57
CA TYR A 457 10.71 1.83 -19.90
C TYR A 457 10.61 1.68 -18.37
N PRO A 458 11.71 1.27 -17.72
CA PRO A 458 11.72 0.88 -16.32
C PRO A 458 11.64 2.10 -15.39
N ALA A 459 12.25 3.24 -15.75
CA ALA A 459 12.19 4.44 -14.94
C ALA A 459 10.82 5.09 -14.99
N ARG A 460 10.38 5.61 -13.83
CA ARG A 460 9.10 6.31 -13.68
C ARG A 460 9.32 7.65 -13.00
N LEU A 461 9.01 8.72 -13.72
CA LEU A 461 8.92 10.05 -13.14
C LEU A 461 7.46 10.38 -12.87
N HIS A 462 7.10 10.45 -11.60
CA HIS A 462 5.78 10.89 -11.15
C HIS A 462 5.80 12.39 -10.86
N VAL A 463 4.88 13.14 -11.45
CA VAL A 463 4.71 14.58 -11.22
C VAL A 463 3.30 14.83 -10.68
N TYR A 464 3.23 15.46 -9.52
CA TYR A 464 1.98 15.81 -8.86
C TYR A 464 1.25 16.89 -9.66
N VAL A 465 -0.04 16.70 -9.91
CA VAL A 465 -0.88 17.71 -10.58
C VAL A 465 -1.83 18.35 -9.57
N ASN A 466 -2.54 17.54 -8.81
CA ASN A 466 -3.46 17.99 -7.76
C ASN A 466 -3.71 16.87 -6.74
N THR A 467 -4.57 17.11 -5.75
CA THR A 467 -4.82 16.17 -4.64
C THR A 467 -5.28 14.79 -5.06
N ARG A 468 -5.75 14.61 -6.30
CA ARG A 468 -6.24 13.34 -6.83
C ARG A 468 -5.41 12.81 -7.99
N ARG A 469 -4.60 13.62 -8.68
CA ARG A 469 -4.00 13.25 -9.97
C ARG A 469 -2.48 13.44 -9.99
N ALA A 470 -1.82 12.52 -10.69
CA ALA A 470 -0.41 12.63 -11.05
C ALA A 470 -0.19 12.21 -12.52
N ILE A 471 0.80 12.83 -13.16
CA ILE A 471 1.36 12.39 -14.44
C ILE A 471 2.52 11.43 -14.15
N THR A 472 2.66 10.39 -14.94
CA THR A 472 3.78 9.45 -14.88
C THR A 472 4.43 9.39 -16.25
N LEU A 473 5.72 9.69 -16.34
CA LEU A 473 6.50 9.48 -17.55
C LEU A 473 7.31 8.19 -17.41
N HIS A 474 7.24 7.34 -18.42
CA HIS A 474 8.00 6.10 -18.49
C HIS A 474 9.26 6.32 -19.33
N ILE A 475 10.44 6.15 -18.73
CA ILE A 475 11.71 6.55 -19.33
C ILE A 475 12.57 5.30 -19.54
N SER A 476 13.16 5.18 -20.73
CA SER A 476 14.08 4.08 -21.07
C SER A 476 15.46 4.30 -20.46
N TYR A 477 16.14 3.21 -20.09
CA TYR A 477 17.57 3.24 -19.75
C TYR A 477 18.50 3.24 -20.96
N THR A 478 17.99 3.29 -22.19
CA THR A 478 18.84 3.34 -23.39
C THR A 478 19.04 4.75 -23.93
N GLN A 479 18.33 5.75 -23.41
CA GLN A 479 18.32 7.12 -23.95
C GLN A 479 18.47 8.16 -22.83
N ALA A 480 19.64 8.82 -22.75
CA ALA A 480 19.88 9.96 -21.85
C ALA A 480 19.86 11.32 -22.56
N ASP A 481 20.16 11.35 -23.87
CA ASP A 481 20.33 12.59 -24.61
C ASP A 481 19.03 13.40 -24.67
N GLY A 482 19.14 14.70 -24.36
CA GLY A 482 18.00 15.63 -24.37
C GLY A 482 16.91 15.30 -23.35
N ILE A 483 17.21 14.53 -22.30
CA ILE A 483 16.18 14.05 -21.35
C ILE A 483 15.40 15.20 -20.70
N ALA A 484 16.06 16.31 -20.35
CA ALA A 484 15.41 17.45 -19.70
C ALA A 484 14.33 18.07 -20.61
N GLU A 485 14.70 18.43 -21.83
CA GLU A 485 13.79 19.02 -22.83
C GLU A 485 12.62 18.10 -23.16
N ARG A 486 12.90 16.80 -23.34
CA ARG A 486 11.87 15.79 -23.61
C ARG A 486 10.91 15.64 -22.44
N VAL A 487 11.41 15.68 -21.20
CA VAL A 487 10.56 15.58 -20.00
C VAL A 487 9.66 16.79 -19.90
N GLU A 488 10.21 18.00 -20.08
CA GLU A 488 9.44 19.24 -20.08
C GLU A 488 8.34 19.22 -21.16
N GLN A 489 8.68 18.84 -22.39
CA GLN A 489 7.75 18.70 -23.49
C GLN A 489 6.62 17.71 -23.15
N ALA A 490 6.95 16.52 -22.66
CA ALA A 490 5.96 15.50 -22.31
C ALA A 490 5.02 15.97 -21.19
N LEU A 491 5.55 16.67 -20.17
CA LEU A 491 4.75 17.23 -19.09
C LEU A 491 3.82 18.34 -19.59
N GLN A 492 4.31 19.22 -20.47
CA GLN A 492 3.51 20.29 -21.06
C GLN A 492 2.37 19.72 -21.91
N LEU A 493 2.66 18.74 -22.77
CA LEU A 493 1.65 18.05 -23.57
C LEU A 493 0.60 17.38 -22.67
N ALA A 494 1.03 16.60 -21.67
CA ALA A 494 0.13 15.92 -20.76
C ALA A 494 -0.77 16.90 -19.99
N ARG A 495 -0.23 18.02 -19.51
CA ARG A 495 -0.99 19.07 -18.81
C ARG A 495 -2.00 19.75 -19.72
N SER A 496 -1.59 20.11 -20.93
CA SER A 496 -2.46 20.71 -21.96
C SER A 496 -3.62 19.78 -22.30
N THR A 497 -3.34 18.51 -22.52
CA THR A 497 -4.36 17.48 -22.79
C THR A 497 -5.30 17.30 -21.59
N MET A 498 -4.78 17.21 -20.36
CA MET A 498 -5.61 17.11 -19.16
C MET A 498 -6.52 18.33 -18.95
N ALA A 499 -6.05 19.53 -19.29
CA ALA A 499 -6.81 20.77 -19.14
C ALA A 499 -7.90 20.93 -20.21
N LYS A 500 -7.64 20.45 -21.44
CA LYS A 500 -8.55 20.59 -22.59
C LYS A 500 -9.52 19.43 -22.76
N ALA A 501 -9.19 18.26 -22.23
CA ALA A 501 -10.02 17.07 -22.37
C ALA A 501 -11.43 17.31 -21.82
N PRO A 502 -12.49 17.14 -22.64
CA PRO A 502 -13.86 17.39 -22.19
C PRO A 502 -14.36 16.31 -21.22
N MET A 503 -13.67 15.18 -21.12
CA MET A 503 -13.95 14.10 -20.19
C MET A 503 -12.76 13.79 -19.29
N ALA A 504 -13.01 13.58 -18.00
CA ALA A 504 -11.99 13.09 -17.09
C ALA A 504 -11.61 11.64 -17.43
N PHE A 505 -10.31 11.39 -17.54
CA PHE A 505 -9.76 10.08 -17.91
C PHE A 505 -8.66 9.64 -16.93
N GLN A 506 -8.26 8.37 -17.05
CA GLN A 506 -6.94 7.88 -16.68
C GLN A 506 -6.27 7.32 -17.93
N LEU A 507 -4.95 7.41 -17.98
CA LEU A 507 -4.11 6.85 -19.03
C LEU A 507 -3.11 5.90 -18.38
N HIS A 508 -3.08 4.65 -18.82
CA HIS A 508 -2.29 3.59 -18.23
C HIS A 508 -1.29 3.04 -19.24
N TYR A 509 -0.02 3.00 -18.84
CA TYR A 509 1.01 2.24 -19.51
C TYR A 509 1.19 0.88 -18.83
N SER A 510 1.21 -0.21 -19.60
CA SER A 510 1.52 -1.56 -19.13
C SER A 510 2.37 -2.29 -20.17
N GLU A 511 3.43 -2.95 -19.71
CA GLU A 511 4.30 -3.76 -20.58
C GLU A 511 3.67 -5.11 -20.95
N SER A 512 2.78 -5.60 -20.08
CA SER A 512 1.99 -6.80 -20.33
C SER A 512 0.54 -6.48 -20.03
N ASP A 513 -0.22 -6.06 -21.05
CA ASP A 513 -1.66 -5.97 -20.90
C ASP A 513 -2.29 -7.37 -21.02
N LYS A 514 -2.90 -7.84 -19.93
CA LYS A 514 -3.59 -9.13 -19.86
C LYS A 514 -5.11 -8.98 -19.98
N THR A 515 -5.61 -7.77 -20.24
CA THR A 515 -7.03 -7.53 -20.43
C THR A 515 -7.52 -8.29 -21.66
N ILE A 516 -8.66 -8.97 -21.51
CA ILE A 516 -9.37 -9.59 -22.63
C ILE A 516 -10.18 -8.48 -23.29
N TRP A 517 -9.80 -8.12 -24.50
CA TRP A 517 -10.39 -7.05 -25.26
C TRP A 517 -11.56 -7.54 -26.10
N THR A 518 -12.61 -6.74 -26.18
CA THR A 518 -13.62 -6.87 -27.22
C THR A 518 -13.04 -6.23 -28.48
N GLU A 519 -12.79 -7.05 -29.50
CA GLU A 519 -12.31 -6.61 -30.81
C GLU A 519 -13.44 -5.86 -31.57
N PRO A 520 -13.09 -4.89 -32.44
CA PRO A 520 -14.04 -4.02 -33.13
C PRO A 520 -15.00 -4.74 -34.10
#